data_AF-A0A7D8V8C1-F1
#
_entry.id   AF-A0A7D8V8C1-F1
#
_cell.length_a   1.000
_cell.length_b   1.000
_cell.length_c   1.000
_cell.angle_alpha   90.00
_cell.angle_beta   90.00
_cell.angle_gamma   90.00
#
_symmetry.space_group_name_H-M   'P 1'
#
loop_
_entity.id
_entity.type
_entity.pdbx_description
1 polymer ?
#
loop_
_entity_poly.entity_id
_entity_poly.type
_entity_poly.pdbx_seq_one_letter_code
_entity_poly.pdbx_strand_id
1 'polypeptide(L)'
;MLSRISLLALHVEQYHIKDDIYVATHPVIPQQNRTLRVRARRRQRRRASVTPRWAGNIDLDVGGTVTNAGMSWDHSLAWVSPPLSGREHAEMRVQAYVGLDVAGLSSREEVESFVATLGFRHSHTYTRTGHLFHLPVPGQTTSTLHLTVTRILSPDDKHADHATEPYLVQLQPGKPVGAVASSRGEPNLQDTMRIMQDVAQRIDGLEWETGR
;
A
#
# COMPACT_ATOMS: atom_id res chain seq x y z
N MET A 1 -24.69 -12.77 19.88
CA MET A 1 -25.30 -11.43 19.82
C MET A 1 -24.20 -10.46 19.38
N LEU A 2 -24.15 -9.81 18.22
CA LEU A 2 -25.05 -9.56 17.11
C LEU A 2 -24.26 -9.84 15.82
N SER A 3 -24.73 -10.80 15.04
CA SER A 3 -24.44 -10.98 13.62
C SER A 3 -25.08 -9.84 12.81
N ARG A 4 -24.56 -8.62 13.02
CA ARG A 4 -24.83 -7.43 12.21
C ARG A 4 -23.52 -6.65 12.09
N ILE A 5 -22.58 -7.19 11.31
CA ILE A 5 -21.68 -6.32 10.58
C ILE A 5 -22.61 -5.51 9.67
N SER A 6 -22.97 -4.31 10.12
CA SER A 6 -23.77 -3.40 9.32
C SER A 6 -23.03 -3.21 7.99
N LEU A 7 -23.67 -3.58 6.89
CA LEU A 7 -23.25 -3.28 5.52
C LEU A 7 -22.97 -1.78 5.29
N LEU A 8 -23.31 -0.91 6.26
CA LEU A 8 -23.00 0.52 6.27
C LEU A 8 -21.54 0.86 6.60
N ALA A 9 -20.69 -0.09 7.05
CA ALA A 9 -19.31 0.22 7.48
C ALA A 9 -18.20 -0.55 6.75
N LEU A 10 -18.53 -1.56 5.93
CA LEU A 10 -17.56 -2.20 5.04
C LEU A 10 -17.49 -1.42 3.73
N HIS A 11 -16.56 -0.47 3.65
CA HIS A 11 -16.24 0.16 2.37
C HIS A 11 -15.39 -0.81 1.55
N VAL A 12 -15.87 -1.17 0.36
CA VAL A 12 -15.12 -1.97 -0.60
C VAL A 12 -14.69 -1.09 -1.75
N GLU A 13 -13.40 -1.06 -2.02
CA GLU A 13 -12.82 -0.32 -3.14
C GLU A 13 -12.17 -1.28 -4.13
N GLN A 14 -12.19 -0.91 -5.41
CA GLN A 14 -11.34 -1.56 -6.38
C GLN A 14 -9.87 -1.29 -6.01
N TYR A 15 -9.11 -2.37 -5.87
CA TYR A 15 -7.68 -2.32 -5.57
C TYR A 15 -6.90 -2.59 -6.85
N HIS A 16 -6.32 -1.54 -7.43
CA HIS A 16 -5.40 -1.64 -8.55
C HIS A 16 -4.13 -0.88 -8.21
N ILE A 17 -3.07 -1.63 -7.95
CA ILE A 17 -1.77 -1.09 -7.58
C ILE A 17 -0.71 -1.68 -8.49
N LYS A 18 0.20 -0.83 -8.96
CA LYS A 18 1.45 -1.24 -9.58
C LYS A 18 2.58 -0.89 -8.63
N ASP A 19 3.42 -1.88 -8.33
CA ASP A 19 4.55 -1.75 -7.43
C ASP A 19 5.85 -2.00 -8.23
N ASP A 20 6.70 -0.98 -8.27
CA ASP A 20 8.04 -1.03 -8.86
C ASP A 20 9.06 -1.09 -7.72
N ILE A 21 9.93 -2.11 -7.74
CA ILE A 21 10.94 -2.34 -6.70
C ILE A 21 12.31 -1.95 -7.23
N TYR A 22 13.01 -1.14 -6.44
CA TYR A 22 14.35 -0.67 -6.72
C TYR A 22 15.31 -1.07 -5.61
N VAL A 23 16.55 -1.37 -5.99
CA VAL A 23 17.62 -1.78 -5.09
C VAL A 23 18.74 -0.76 -5.16
N ALA A 24 19.31 -0.40 -4.01
CA ALA A 24 20.42 0.53 -3.95
C ALA A 24 21.63 -0.02 -4.73
N THR A 25 22.22 0.79 -5.61
CA THR A 25 23.41 0.42 -6.38
C THR A 25 24.68 0.58 -5.56
N HIS A 26 24.70 1.55 -4.64
CA HIS A 26 25.84 1.87 -3.79
C HIS A 26 25.37 1.96 -2.33
N PRO A 27 25.36 0.85 -1.58
CA PRO A 27 24.93 0.88 -0.19
C PRO A 27 25.93 1.66 0.66
N VAL A 28 25.43 2.66 1.41
CA VAL A 28 26.24 3.48 2.33
C VAL A 28 26.88 2.63 3.43
N ILE A 29 26.19 1.56 3.84
CA ILE A 29 26.68 0.58 4.81
C ILE A 29 26.91 -0.74 4.07
N PRO A 30 28.13 -1.30 4.08
CA PRO A 30 28.42 -2.58 3.46
C PRO A 30 27.43 -3.66 3.91
N GLN A 31 26.96 -4.49 2.97
CA GLN A 31 25.98 -5.57 3.19
C GLN A 31 24.54 -5.14 3.55
N GLN A 32 24.26 -3.83 3.69
CA GLN A 32 22.90 -3.35 3.92
C GLN A 32 22.22 -2.97 2.60
N ASN A 33 21.61 -3.95 1.93
CA ASN A 33 20.81 -3.69 0.74
C ASN A 33 19.54 -2.94 1.11
N ARG A 34 19.42 -1.68 0.67
CA ARG A 34 18.20 -0.87 0.85
C ARG A 34 17.28 -1.08 -0.35
N THR A 35 16.02 -1.36 -0.06
CA THR A 35 14.96 -1.48 -1.06
C THR A 35 14.05 -0.27 -1.03
N LEU A 36 13.82 0.30 -2.20
CA LEU A 36 12.90 1.40 -2.41
C LEU A 36 11.72 0.89 -3.23
N ARG A 37 10.52 1.20 -2.80
CA ARG A 37 9.28 0.82 -3.45
C ARG A 37 8.61 2.08 -3.99
N VAL A 38 8.43 2.13 -5.30
CA VAL A 38 7.52 3.09 -5.94
C VAL A 38 6.20 2.40 -6.14
N ARG A 39 5.14 2.96 -5.57
CA ARG A 39 3.80 2.44 -5.67
C ARG A 39 2.93 3.43 -6.42
N ALA A 40 2.40 3.01 -7.55
CA ALA A 40 1.39 3.72 -8.31
C ALA A 40 0.01 3.13 -7.99
N ARG A 41 -0.91 3.96 -7.48
CA ARG A 41 -2.30 3.57 -7.21
C ARG A 41 -3.23 4.31 -8.16
N ARG A 42 -4.11 3.57 -8.83
CA ARG A 42 -5.18 4.18 -9.61
C ARG A 42 -6.26 4.66 -8.64
N ARG A 43 -6.43 5.98 -8.51
CA ARG A 43 -7.54 6.56 -7.75
C ARG A 43 -8.50 7.24 -8.71
N GLN A 44 -9.77 6.89 -8.58
CA GLN A 44 -10.83 7.69 -9.16
C GLN A 44 -10.88 8.99 -8.35
N ARG A 45 -10.53 10.13 -8.96
CA ARG A 45 -10.60 11.44 -8.30
C ARG A 45 -12.05 11.68 -7.90
N ARG A 46 -12.41 11.39 -6.64
CA ARG A 46 -13.60 12.00 -6.03
C ARG A 46 -13.28 13.48 -5.91
N ARG A 47 -14.16 14.34 -6.44
CA ARG A 47 -14.03 15.79 -6.48
C ARG A 47 -13.90 16.38 -5.06
N ALA A 48 -12.72 16.31 -4.48
CA ALA A 48 -12.31 16.98 -3.25
C ALA A 48 -10.78 17.07 -3.25
N SER A 49 -10.21 17.59 -4.33
CA SER A 49 -8.79 17.97 -4.35
C SER A 49 -8.70 19.32 -3.64
N VAL A 50 -8.32 19.29 -2.36
CA VAL A 50 -7.58 20.42 -1.79
C VAL A 50 -6.20 20.32 -2.41
N THR A 51 -6.01 21.00 -3.54
CA THR A 51 -4.69 21.21 -4.14
C THR A 51 -3.83 21.93 -3.10
N PRO A 52 -2.71 21.34 -2.64
CA PRO A 52 -1.82 22.04 -1.75
C PRO A 52 -1.26 23.26 -2.51
N ARG A 53 -1.24 24.44 -1.88
CA ARG A 53 -0.91 25.74 -2.50
C ARG A 53 0.46 25.81 -3.22
N TRP A 54 1.34 24.83 -3.00
CA TRP A 54 2.65 24.73 -3.62
C TRP A 54 2.68 23.82 -4.86
N ALA A 55 1.65 23.00 -5.08
CA ALA A 55 1.42 22.37 -6.36
C ALA A 55 0.89 23.46 -7.29
N GLY A 56 1.78 24.06 -8.08
CA GLY A 56 1.42 25.04 -9.08
C GLY A 56 0.25 24.54 -9.92
N ASN A 57 -0.70 25.43 -10.23
CA ASN A 57 -1.82 25.16 -11.13
C ASN A 57 -1.30 24.63 -12.47
N ILE A 58 -1.18 23.31 -12.60
CA ILE A 58 -1.07 22.63 -13.88
C ILE A 58 -2.44 21.99 -14.10
N ASP A 59 -3.39 22.83 -14.48
CA ASP A 59 -4.61 22.48 -15.18
C ASP A 59 -5.06 23.76 -15.92
N LEU A 60 -4.32 24.10 -16.98
CA LEU A 60 -4.80 24.95 -18.07
C LEU A 60 -4.64 24.15 -19.36
N ASP A 61 -5.61 23.27 -19.55
CA ASP A 61 -5.87 22.50 -20.76
C ASP A 61 -6.27 23.48 -21.88
N VAL A 62 -5.29 24.05 -22.58
CA VAL A 62 -5.48 24.73 -23.86
C VAL A 62 -5.24 23.69 -24.95
N GLY A 63 -6.31 23.05 -25.42
CA GLY A 63 -6.26 22.27 -26.66
C GLY A 63 -6.90 20.91 -26.61
N GLY A 64 -8.23 20.90 -26.46
CA GLY A 64 -9.15 19.93 -27.07
C GLY A 64 -8.59 18.56 -27.46
N THR A 65 -8.47 17.66 -26.48
CA THR A 65 -8.73 16.23 -26.72
C THR A 65 -9.28 15.62 -25.43
N VAL A 66 -10.54 15.19 -25.45
CA VAL A 66 -11.19 14.49 -24.33
C VAL A 66 -10.57 13.10 -24.21
N THR A 67 -9.38 12.99 -23.61
CA THR A 67 -8.76 11.72 -23.28
C THR A 67 -8.97 11.43 -21.79
N ASN A 68 -9.95 10.58 -21.47
CA ASN A 68 -10.14 9.92 -20.17
C ASN A 68 -9.99 10.82 -18.92
N ALA A 69 -10.78 11.90 -18.88
CA ALA A 69 -10.91 12.76 -17.70
C ALA A 69 -11.43 11.96 -16.48
N GLY A 70 -10.54 11.61 -15.55
CA GLY A 70 -10.93 11.16 -14.20
C GLY A 70 -10.04 10.14 -13.51
N MET A 71 -9.05 9.56 -14.20
CA MET A 71 -8.18 8.52 -13.64
C MET A 71 -6.72 8.97 -13.65
N SER A 72 -6.27 9.55 -12.53
CA SER A 72 -4.86 9.86 -12.31
C SER A 72 -4.18 8.73 -11.53
N TRP A 73 -2.91 8.46 -11.85
CA TRP A 73 -2.06 7.59 -11.06
C TRP A 73 -1.42 8.42 -9.95
N ASP A 74 -1.73 8.07 -8.71
CA ASP A 74 -1.07 8.67 -7.55
C ASP A 74 0.18 7.84 -7.25
N HIS A 75 1.34 8.50 -7.22
CA HIS A 75 2.63 7.86 -6.97
C HIS A 75 3.06 8.11 -5.52
N SER A 76 3.47 7.05 -4.84
CA SER A 76 4.02 7.09 -3.49
C SER A 76 5.36 6.38 -3.48
N LEU A 77 6.33 6.96 -2.79
CA LEU A 77 7.66 6.42 -2.63
C LEU A 77 7.82 5.93 -1.19
N ALA A 78 8.30 4.70 -1.00
CA ALA A 78 8.52 4.19 0.33
C ALA A 78 9.81 3.39 0.43
N TRP A 79 10.60 3.68 1.46
CA TRP A 79 11.62 2.75 1.92
C TRP A 79 10.97 1.71 2.82
N VAL A 80 11.26 0.44 2.55
CA VAL A 80 10.77 -0.70 3.34
C VAL A 80 11.99 -1.47 3.83
N SER A 81 12.08 -1.70 5.14
CA SER A 81 13.15 -2.52 5.70
C SER A 81 12.95 -4.00 5.41
N PRO A 82 14.00 -4.83 5.55
CA PRO A 82 13.83 -6.26 5.78
C PRO A 82 12.88 -6.51 6.97
N PRO A 83 12.19 -7.67 7.02
CA PRO A 83 11.38 -8.06 8.17
C PRO A 83 12.16 -7.95 9.47
N LEU A 84 11.56 -7.34 10.49
CA LEU A 84 12.18 -7.17 11.79
C LEU A 84 12.30 -8.55 12.47
N SER A 85 13.54 -8.88 12.83
CA SER A 85 13.87 -10.06 13.60
C SER A 85 13.71 -9.76 15.09
N GLY A 86 12.81 -10.48 15.76
CA GLY A 86 12.53 -10.35 17.19
C GLY A 86 11.47 -11.36 17.61
N ARG A 87 11.51 -11.80 18.87
CA ARG A 87 10.51 -12.74 19.42
C ARG A 87 9.13 -12.08 19.46
N GLU A 88 9.11 -10.79 19.76
CA GLU A 88 7.96 -9.90 19.78
C GLU A 88 7.30 -9.69 18.41
N HIS A 89 7.98 -10.10 17.33
CA HIS A 89 7.47 -10.01 15.96
C HIS A 89 7.27 -11.39 15.31
N ALA A 90 7.46 -12.49 16.03
CA ALA A 90 7.44 -13.83 15.45
C ALA A 90 6.08 -14.18 14.79
N GLU A 91 4.99 -13.64 15.34
CA GLU A 91 3.63 -13.96 14.93
C GLU A 91 3.16 -13.14 13.71
N MET A 92 3.94 -12.15 13.25
CA MET A 92 3.56 -11.28 12.13
C MET A 92 4.76 -10.81 11.29
N ARG A 93 4.48 -10.43 10.05
CA ARG A 93 5.47 -9.75 9.21
C ARG A 93 5.53 -8.26 9.55
N VAL A 94 6.46 -7.90 10.43
CA VAL A 94 6.69 -6.50 10.83
C VAL A 94 7.87 -5.93 10.04
N GLN A 95 7.72 -4.75 9.46
CA GLN A 95 8.76 -4.03 8.72
C GLN A 95 8.74 -2.56 9.11
N ALA A 96 9.90 -1.92 9.16
CA ALA A 96 9.98 -0.48 9.24
C ALA A 96 9.63 0.13 7.87
N TYR A 97 8.82 1.18 7.90
CA TYR A 97 8.26 1.83 6.72
C TYR A 97 8.47 3.33 6.81
N VAL A 98 9.11 3.91 5.79
CA VAL A 98 9.22 5.37 5.64
C VAL A 98 8.65 5.73 4.28
N GLY A 99 7.48 6.37 4.29
CA GLY A 99 6.75 6.75 3.08
C GLY A 99 6.80 8.25 2.82
N LEU A 100 6.84 8.62 1.55
CA LEU A 100 6.77 9.97 1.03
C LEU A 100 5.75 9.99 -0.12
N ASP A 101 4.83 10.95 -0.10
CA ASP A 101 3.94 11.18 -1.22
C ASP A 101 4.66 12.00 -2.28
N VAL A 102 4.67 11.51 -3.52
CA VAL A 102 5.32 12.20 -4.63
C VAL A 102 4.31 13.19 -5.21
N ALA A 103 4.45 14.47 -4.85
CA ALA A 103 3.66 15.55 -5.40
C ALA A 103 4.46 16.29 -6.47
N GLY A 104 3.85 16.53 -7.63
CA GLY A 104 4.44 17.33 -8.71
C GLY A 104 5.22 16.56 -9.79
N LEU A 105 5.48 15.26 -9.60
CA LEU A 105 5.96 14.40 -10.69
C LEU A 105 4.75 13.83 -11.43
N SER A 106 4.66 14.13 -12.72
CA SER A 106 3.48 13.86 -13.53
C SER A 106 3.62 12.58 -14.35
N SER A 107 4.86 12.22 -14.70
CA SER A 107 5.18 11.05 -15.51
C SER A 107 5.99 10.00 -14.74
N ARG A 108 5.85 8.75 -15.18
CA ARG A 108 6.64 7.63 -14.65
C ARG A 108 8.13 7.82 -14.88
N GLU A 109 8.50 8.38 -16.02
CA GLU A 109 9.89 8.62 -16.43
C GLU A 109 10.58 9.61 -15.49
N GLU A 110 9.88 10.67 -15.07
CA GLU A 110 10.37 11.61 -14.06
C GLU A 110 10.65 10.93 -12.72
N VAL A 111 9.73 10.07 -12.28
CA VAL A 111 9.89 9.31 -11.03
C VAL A 111 11.08 8.34 -11.13
N GLU A 112 11.22 7.64 -12.27
CA GLU A 112 12.34 6.73 -12.53
C GLU A 112 13.69 7.47 -12.56
N SER A 113 13.76 8.63 -13.22
CA SER A 113 14.95 9.48 -13.26
C SER A 113 15.33 10.00 -11.87
N PHE A 114 14.34 10.41 -11.08
CA PHE A 114 14.56 10.84 -9.70
C PHE A 114 15.12 9.70 -8.85
N VAL A 115 14.53 8.51 -8.93
CA VAL A 115 14.99 7.32 -8.20
C VAL A 115 16.40 6.90 -8.63
N ALA A 116 16.71 6.98 -9.93
CA ALA A 116 18.05 6.71 -10.43
C ALA A 116 19.09 7.69 -9.87
N THR A 117 18.73 8.97 -9.74
CA THR A 117 19.60 10.01 -9.15
C THR A 117 19.87 9.75 -7.66
N LEU A 118 18.92 9.12 -6.96
CA LEU A 118 19.11 8.66 -5.57
C LEU A 118 20.04 7.43 -5.45
N GLY A 119 20.55 6.89 -6.55
CA GLY A 119 21.44 5.73 -6.56
C GLY A 119 20.70 4.39 -6.41
N PHE A 120 19.48 4.32 -6.94
CA PHE A 120 18.69 3.09 -6.97
C PHE A 120 18.49 2.60 -8.40
N ARG A 121 18.57 1.29 -8.58
CA ARG A 121 18.34 0.59 -9.84
C ARG A 121 17.03 -0.18 -9.78
N HIS A 122 16.26 -0.12 -10.86
CA HIS A 122 15.06 -0.95 -11.01
C HIS A 122 15.42 -2.46 -10.97
N SER A 123 14.65 -3.22 -10.21
CA SER A 123 14.81 -4.67 -10.06
C SER A 123 13.68 -5.41 -10.78
N HIS A 124 12.44 -5.17 -10.38
CA HIS A 124 11.26 -5.82 -10.93
C HIS A 124 10.01 -5.01 -10.66
N THR A 125 8.95 -5.33 -11.40
CA THR A 125 7.63 -4.72 -11.30
C THR A 125 6.59 -5.81 -11.15
N TYR A 126 5.58 -5.60 -10.33
CA TYR A 126 4.40 -6.45 -10.28
C TYR A 126 3.14 -5.61 -10.12
N THR A 127 2.02 -6.12 -10.63
CA THR A 127 0.72 -5.46 -10.50
C THR A 127 -0.19 -6.29 -9.61
N ARG A 128 -0.89 -5.65 -8.70
CA ARG A 128 -1.91 -6.28 -7.85
C ARG A 128 -3.28 -5.73 -8.21
N THR A 129 -4.18 -6.63 -8.56
CA THR A 129 -5.57 -6.30 -8.90
C THR A 129 -6.54 -7.09 -8.05
N GLY A 130 -7.61 -6.44 -7.56
CA GLY A 130 -8.61 -7.10 -6.73
C GLY A 130 -9.43 -6.11 -5.93
N HIS A 131 -9.71 -6.46 -4.67
CA HIS A 131 -10.60 -5.70 -3.78
C HIS A 131 -9.90 -5.35 -2.48
N LEU A 132 -10.17 -4.13 -1.99
CA LEU A 132 -9.76 -3.64 -0.69
C LEU A 132 -11.00 -3.45 0.18
N PHE A 133 -11.01 -4.11 1.33
CA PHE A 133 -12.03 -4.01 2.36
C PHE A 133 -11.48 -3.16 3.51
N HIS A 134 -12.18 -2.09 3.84
CA HIS A 134 -11.89 -1.28 5.02
C HIS A 134 -12.66 -1.83 6.21
N LEU A 135 -11.94 -2.39 7.18
CA LEU A 135 -12.49 -2.96 8.40
C LEU A 135 -12.32 -1.95 9.55
N PRO A 136 -13.41 -1.40 10.12
CA PRO A 136 -13.32 -0.52 11.27
C PRO A 136 -12.87 -1.31 12.51
N VAL A 137 -11.98 -0.74 13.32
CA VAL A 137 -11.56 -1.33 14.59
C VAL A 137 -12.56 -0.92 15.68
N PRO A 138 -13.25 -1.86 16.35
CA PRO A 138 -14.18 -1.53 17.42
C PRO A 138 -13.50 -0.71 18.53
N GLY A 139 -14.15 0.39 18.95
CA GLY A 139 -13.61 1.28 19.98
C GLY A 139 -12.57 2.29 19.50
N GLN A 140 -12.18 2.27 18.21
CA GLN A 140 -11.27 3.24 17.62
C GLN A 140 -11.88 3.87 16.38
N THR A 141 -12.07 5.18 16.39
CA THR A 141 -12.68 5.91 15.28
C THR A 141 -11.67 6.30 14.19
N THR A 142 -10.38 6.32 14.51
CA THR A 142 -9.31 6.78 13.61
C THR A 142 -8.52 5.64 12.96
N SER A 143 -8.62 4.43 13.50
CA SER A 143 -7.89 3.25 13.05
C SER A 143 -8.78 2.35 12.20
N THR A 144 -8.27 1.95 11.04
CA THR A 144 -8.92 0.96 10.16
C THR A 144 -7.90 -0.11 9.80
N LEU A 145 -8.36 -1.35 9.66
CA LEU A 145 -7.59 -2.41 9.04
C LEU A 145 -7.99 -2.51 7.57
N HIS A 146 -7.01 -2.84 6.74
CA HIS A 146 -7.18 -3.08 5.32
C HIS A 146 -7.02 -4.57 5.06
N LEU A 147 -8.09 -5.20 4.61
CA LEU A 147 -8.05 -6.56 4.07
C LEU A 147 -8.06 -6.47 2.55
N THR A 148 -7.03 -7.01 1.90
CA THR A 148 -6.94 -7.02 0.43
C THR A 148 -7.05 -8.44 -0.08
N VAL A 149 -7.90 -8.67 -1.08
CA VAL A 149 -8.00 -9.93 -1.83
C VAL A 149 -7.58 -9.64 -3.25
N THR A 150 -6.39 -10.08 -3.64
CA THR A 150 -5.73 -9.63 -4.87
C THR A 150 -5.10 -10.77 -5.65
N ARG A 151 -5.01 -10.61 -6.97
CA ARG A 151 -4.16 -11.41 -7.86
C ARG A 151 -2.88 -10.63 -8.16
N ILE A 152 -1.75 -11.34 -8.20
CA ILE A 152 -0.47 -10.78 -8.63
C ILE A 152 -0.33 -11.08 -10.11
N LEU A 153 -0.10 -10.04 -10.90
CA LEU A 153 0.13 -10.12 -12.33
C LEU A 153 1.58 -9.71 -12.60
N SER A 154 2.34 -10.58 -13.26
CA SER A 154 3.67 -10.21 -13.76
C SER A 154 3.52 -9.36 -15.02
N PRO A 155 4.49 -8.48 -15.35
CA PRO A 155 4.43 -7.63 -16.53
C PRO A 155 4.36 -8.43 -17.86
N ASP A 156 4.81 -9.68 -17.83
CA ASP A 156 4.82 -10.59 -18.99
C ASP A 156 3.50 -11.37 -19.15
N ASP A 157 2.62 -11.35 -18.15
CA ASP A 157 1.37 -12.13 -18.13
C ASP A 157 0.22 -11.41 -18.85
N LYS A 158 0.40 -11.10 -20.14
CA LYS A 158 -0.66 -10.42 -20.91
C LYS A 158 -1.82 -11.32 -21.32
N HIS A 159 -1.66 -12.66 -21.23
CA HIS A 159 -2.61 -13.62 -21.83
C HIS A 159 -2.83 -14.92 -21.04
N ALA A 160 -2.43 -15.02 -19.77
CA ALA A 160 -2.71 -16.24 -19.00
C ALA A 160 -4.18 -16.26 -18.53
N ASP A 161 -4.84 -17.40 -18.67
CA ASP A 161 -6.17 -17.61 -18.11
C ASP A 161 -6.02 -17.78 -16.59
N HIS A 162 -6.01 -16.65 -15.87
CA HIS A 162 -5.78 -16.59 -14.42
C HIS A 162 -6.94 -17.16 -13.59
N ALA A 163 -7.86 -17.95 -14.18
CA ALA A 163 -8.99 -18.55 -13.48
C ALA A 163 -8.54 -19.48 -12.33
N THR A 164 -7.37 -20.11 -12.47
CA THR A 164 -6.85 -21.13 -11.53
C THR A 164 -5.81 -20.60 -10.54
N GLU A 165 -5.34 -19.36 -10.67
CA GLU A 165 -4.32 -18.83 -9.75
C GLU A 165 -4.91 -18.46 -8.39
N PRO A 166 -4.21 -18.79 -7.28
CA PRO A 166 -4.68 -18.50 -5.94
C PRO A 166 -4.72 -16.99 -5.70
N TYR A 167 -5.74 -16.54 -4.99
CA TYR A 167 -5.82 -15.15 -4.53
C TYR A 167 -4.88 -14.95 -3.34
N LEU A 168 -4.10 -13.88 -3.38
CA LEU A 168 -3.35 -13.40 -2.23
C LEU A 168 -4.28 -12.58 -1.33
N VAL A 169 -4.50 -13.07 -0.12
CA VAL A 169 -5.23 -12.36 0.94
C VAL A 169 -4.23 -11.76 1.92
N GLN A 170 -4.31 -10.45 2.15
CA GLN A 170 -3.42 -9.76 3.09
C GLN A 170 -4.23 -8.90 4.06
N LEU A 171 -3.92 -9.00 5.35
CA LEU A 171 -4.43 -8.11 6.38
C LEU A 171 -3.30 -7.18 6.84
N GLN A 172 -3.54 -5.87 6.81
CA GLN A 172 -2.56 -4.87 7.20
C GLN A 172 -3.24 -3.66 7.86
N PRO A 173 -2.54 -2.86 8.67
CA PRO A 173 -3.11 -1.61 9.18
C PRO A 173 -3.33 -0.62 8.03
N GLY A 174 -4.36 0.22 8.15
CA GLY A 174 -4.70 1.20 7.12
C GLY A 174 -3.66 2.31 6.95
N LYS A 175 -2.84 2.52 7.98
CA LYS A 175 -1.71 3.46 8.01
C LYS A 175 -0.53 2.84 8.76
N PRO A 176 0.72 3.31 8.54
CA PRO A 176 1.85 2.90 9.37
C PRO A 176 1.58 3.13 10.86
N VAL A 177 1.97 2.16 11.68
CA VAL A 177 1.70 2.16 13.13
C VAL A 177 2.96 2.60 13.88
N GLY A 178 2.80 3.45 14.89
CA GLY A 178 3.90 3.86 15.76
C GLY A 178 4.34 2.71 16.67
N ALA A 179 5.65 2.58 16.88
CA ALA A 179 6.21 1.59 17.81
C ALA A 179 5.75 1.85 19.26
N VAL A 180 5.60 3.11 19.63
CA VAL A 180 5.15 3.57 20.96
C VAL A 180 3.78 4.21 20.83
N ALA A 181 2.95 4.06 21.87
CA ALA A 181 1.64 4.70 21.91
C ALA A 181 1.78 6.21 21.77
N SER A 182 1.12 6.78 20.77
CA SER A 182 1.00 8.23 20.66
C SER A 182 -0.05 8.70 21.67
N SER A 183 0.16 9.89 22.26
CA SER A 183 -0.70 10.50 23.30
C SER A 183 -2.16 10.77 22.90
N ARG A 184 -2.58 10.36 21.70
CA ARG A 184 -3.91 10.60 21.10
C ARG A 184 -4.83 9.37 21.07
N GLY A 185 -4.55 8.34 21.87
CA GLY A 185 -5.40 7.14 21.92
C GLY A 185 -5.31 6.26 20.67
N GLU A 186 -4.25 6.43 19.88
CA GLU A 186 -3.93 5.52 18.77
C GLU A 186 -3.30 4.23 19.33
N PRO A 187 -3.64 3.06 18.77
CA PRO A 187 -3.05 1.80 19.22
C PRO A 187 -1.54 1.82 18.94
N ASN A 188 -0.77 1.30 19.87
CA ASN A 188 0.64 1.02 19.61
C ASN A 188 0.78 -0.21 18.69
N LEU A 189 2.01 -0.53 18.31
CA LEU A 189 2.31 -1.69 17.48
C LEU A 189 1.77 -3.02 18.06
N GLN A 190 1.97 -3.26 19.35
CA GLN A 190 1.57 -4.50 20.02
C GLN A 190 0.05 -4.64 20.10
N ASP A 191 -0.66 -3.54 20.40
CA ASP A 191 -2.12 -3.51 20.39
C ASP A 191 -2.66 -3.79 18.99
N THR A 192 -2.06 -3.18 17.97
CA THR A 192 -2.47 -3.40 16.56
C THR A 192 -2.24 -4.84 16.13
N MET A 193 -1.12 -5.45 16.52
CA MET A 193 -0.84 -6.86 16.25
C MET A 193 -1.91 -7.76 16.88
N ARG A 194 -2.28 -7.53 18.15
CA ARG A 194 -3.37 -8.29 18.80
C ARG A 194 -4.70 -8.13 18.09
N ILE A 195 -5.07 -6.90 17.74
CA ILE A 195 -6.32 -6.62 17.00
C ILE A 195 -6.32 -7.35 15.65
N MET A 196 -5.19 -7.35 14.93
CA MET A 196 -5.06 -8.06 13.67
C MET A 196 -5.16 -9.58 13.83
N GLN A 197 -4.59 -10.16 14.89
CA GLN A 197 -4.75 -11.57 15.23
C GLN A 197 -6.20 -11.93 15.52
N ASP A 198 -6.87 -11.15 16.36
CA ASP A 198 -8.28 -11.35 16.69
C ASP A 198 -9.17 -11.29 15.46
N VAL A 199 -8.85 -10.40 14.51
CA VAL A 199 -9.57 -10.31 13.23
C VAL A 199 -9.25 -11.49 12.33
N ALA A 200 -7.98 -11.88 12.21
CA ALA A 200 -7.58 -13.04 11.40
C ALA A 200 -8.23 -14.34 11.87
N GLN A 201 -8.30 -14.57 13.18
CA GLN A 201 -8.96 -15.75 13.79
C GLN A 201 -10.47 -15.82 13.54
N ARG A 202 -11.11 -14.69 13.21
CA ARG A 202 -12.55 -14.64 12.90
C ARG A 202 -12.86 -14.87 11.43
N ILE A 203 -11.84 -14.91 10.58
CA ILE A 203 -12.01 -15.15 9.15
C ILE A 203 -11.67 -16.62 8.90
N ASP A 204 -12.72 -17.43 8.84
CA ASP A 204 -12.60 -18.87 8.58
C ASP A 204 -12.24 -19.15 7.11
N GLY A 205 -11.60 -20.30 6.88
CA GLY A 205 -11.27 -20.79 5.53
C GLY A 205 -10.03 -20.15 4.90
N LEU A 206 -9.22 -19.42 5.67
CA LEU A 206 -7.93 -18.90 5.25
C LEU A 206 -6.81 -19.46 6.13
N GLU A 207 -5.73 -19.90 5.49
CA GLU A 207 -4.48 -20.23 6.16
C GLU A 207 -3.61 -18.96 6.21
N TRP A 208 -3.43 -18.42 7.40
CA TRP A 208 -2.66 -17.20 7.61
C TRP A 208 -1.18 -17.51 7.75
N GLU A 209 -0.37 -16.95 6.87
CA GLU A 209 1.09 -17.06 6.94
C GLU A 209 1.74 -15.70 7.24
N THR A 210 2.88 -15.75 7.94
CA THR A 210 3.69 -14.56 8.21
C THR A 210 4.67 -14.25 7.07
N GLY A 211 4.76 -15.11 6.05
CA GLY A 211 5.65 -14.93 4.90
C GLY A 211 7.12 -14.78 5.28
N ARG A 212 7.54 -15.46 6.36
CA ARG A 212 8.94 -15.61 6.80
C ARG A 212 9.50 -16.94 6.31
#